data_AF-A0A9X6NKW6-F1
#
_entry.id   AF-A0A9X6NKW6-F1
#
_cell.length_a   1.000
_cell.length_b   1.000
_cell.length_c   1.000
_cell.angle_alpha   90.00
_cell.angle_beta   90.00
_cell.angle_gamma   90.00
#
_symmetry.space_group_name_H-M   'P 1'
#
loop_
_entity.id
_entity.type
_entity.pdbx_description
1 polymer ?
#
loop_
_entity_poly.entity_id
_entity_poly.type
_entity_poly.pdbx_seq_one_letter_code
_entity_poly.pdbx_strand_id
1 'polypeptide(L)'
;MNEEWASFVRVRGRSQPHRGRLQTGKPHQKSIPGCAALRSHEVHLKPEGNSTKSDYVNANLITDADPKNAAYIATQGPLPDTVSDFWQMVWESNSTVIVMLTKLRENEQDLCHVYWPKEGSECYHIFEVHLVSEHIWCDDYLVRNFYLKNLQTHETRTVTQFHYLNWPNLGVPSSLKTFLEFRRKINKCYKGGSSPIVVHCSDGVDRTGAYCLIDLVLNRMAKGVKEIDIAATLEHLRDQRIDMVRTKEQFEFVLTAVAQEIQAILKSMPQK
;
A
#
# COMPACT_ATOMS: atom_id res chain seq x y z
N MET A 1 -9.72 -16.78 -16.41
CA MET A 1 -9.97 -15.32 -16.35
C MET A 1 -11.44 -14.94 -16.13
N ASN A 2 -12.37 -15.11 -17.09
CA ASN A 2 -13.78 -14.72 -16.87
C ASN A 2 -14.46 -15.52 -15.75
N GLU A 3 -14.18 -16.83 -15.67
CA GLU A 3 -14.72 -17.70 -14.62
C GLU A 3 -14.10 -17.44 -13.25
N GLU A 4 -12.79 -17.20 -13.18
CA GLU A 4 -12.08 -16.82 -11.94
C GLU A 4 -12.55 -15.45 -11.45
N TRP A 5 -12.66 -14.44 -12.32
CA TRP A 5 -13.23 -13.15 -11.92
C TRP A 5 -14.69 -13.31 -11.46
N ALA A 6 -15.47 -14.16 -12.13
CA ALA A 6 -16.82 -14.45 -11.71
C ALA A 6 -16.89 -15.17 -10.35
N SER A 7 -15.93 -16.04 -10.00
CA SER A 7 -15.89 -16.67 -8.67
C SER A 7 -15.63 -15.62 -7.58
N PHE A 8 -14.71 -14.69 -7.81
CA PHE A 8 -14.46 -13.55 -6.93
C PHE A 8 -15.69 -12.67 -6.70
N VAL A 9 -16.43 -12.36 -7.76
CA VAL A 9 -17.68 -11.58 -7.67
C VAL A 9 -18.77 -12.35 -6.93
N ARG A 10 -18.87 -13.68 -7.12
CA ARG A 10 -19.82 -14.54 -6.40
C ARG A 10 -19.49 -14.67 -4.90
N VAL A 11 -18.21 -14.73 -4.53
CA VAL A 11 -17.77 -14.71 -3.13
C VAL A 11 -18.20 -13.40 -2.44
N ARG A 12 -18.22 -12.28 -3.18
CA ARG A 12 -18.75 -10.99 -2.69
C ARG A 12 -20.26 -11.02 -2.41
N GLY A 13 -21.02 -11.86 -3.12
CA GLY A 13 -22.48 -11.97 -3.02
C GLY A 13 -22.98 -13.01 -1.99
N ARG A 14 -22.12 -13.87 -1.46
CA ARG A 14 -22.47 -14.76 -0.34
C ARG A 14 -22.13 -14.07 0.97
N SER A 15 -23.11 -13.90 1.84
CA SER A 15 -22.90 -13.62 3.26
C SER A 15 -22.07 -14.75 3.88
N GLN A 16 -20.74 -14.59 3.90
CA GLN A 16 -19.85 -15.54 4.57
C GLN A 16 -19.94 -15.35 6.09
N PRO A 17 -20.14 -16.43 6.87
CA PRO A 17 -20.37 -16.35 8.32
C PRO A 17 -19.12 -16.03 9.15
N HIS A 18 -17.93 -15.93 8.54
CA HIS A 18 -16.64 -15.74 9.24
C HIS A 18 -15.92 -14.41 8.98
N ARG A 19 -16.52 -13.45 8.25
CA ARG A 19 -15.88 -12.14 8.11
C ARG A 19 -16.02 -11.34 9.40
N GLY A 20 -14.88 -10.94 9.97
CA GLY A 20 -14.82 -9.99 11.09
C GLY A 20 -15.71 -8.77 10.82
N ARG A 21 -16.32 -8.24 11.89
CA ARG A 21 -17.29 -7.14 11.79
C ARG A 21 -16.64 -5.90 11.14
N LEU A 22 -17.08 -5.54 9.93
CA LEU A 22 -16.74 -4.27 9.30
C LEU A 22 -17.18 -3.11 10.19
N GLN A 23 -16.32 -2.12 10.39
CA GLN A 23 -16.69 -0.91 11.11
C GLN A 23 -17.17 0.14 10.10
N THR A 24 -18.48 0.32 9.98
CA THR A 24 -19.05 1.42 9.20
C THR A 24 -19.25 2.64 10.10
N GLY A 25 -18.93 3.84 9.60
CA GLY A 25 -19.23 5.10 10.29
C GLY A 25 -18.27 5.50 11.43
N LYS A 26 -17.03 5.00 11.44
CA LYS A 26 -15.99 5.58 12.32
C LYS A 26 -15.60 6.98 11.82
N PRO A 27 -15.27 7.93 12.73
CA PRO A 27 -14.62 9.18 12.32
C PRO A 27 -13.30 8.86 11.60
N HIS A 28 -12.78 9.80 10.79
CA HIS A 28 -11.45 9.68 10.16
C HIS A 28 -11.33 8.65 9.02
N GLN A 29 -12.46 8.28 8.41
CA GLN A 29 -12.53 7.36 7.27
C GLN A 29 -13.08 8.05 6.01
N LYS A 30 -12.51 7.76 4.84
CA LYS A 30 -13.10 8.19 3.57
C LYS A 30 -14.47 7.55 3.34
N SER A 31 -15.41 8.35 2.85
CA SER A 31 -16.79 7.94 2.50
C SER A 31 -16.86 7.08 1.23
N ILE A 32 -16.02 6.05 1.12
CA ILE A 32 -16.00 5.11 0.00
C ILE A 32 -16.45 3.74 0.54
N PRO A 33 -17.53 3.13 -0.02
CA PRO A 33 -17.99 1.81 0.40
C PRO A 33 -16.90 0.74 0.29
N GLY A 34 -16.85 -0.19 1.26
CA GLY A 34 -15.89 -1.30 1.22
C GLY A 34 -14.44 -0.92 1.53
N CYS A 35 -14.20 0.24 2.14
CA CYS A 35 -12.84 0.72 2.45
C CYS A 35 -12.50 0.67 3.94
N ALA A 36 -13.41 0.14 4.77
CA ALA A 36 -13.19 0.02 6.21
C ALA A 36 -12.12 -1.01 6.51
N ALA A 37 -11.30 -0.74 7.53
CA ALA A 37 -10.36 -1.71 8.02
C ALA A 37 -11.09 -2.93 8.60
N LEU A 38 -10.53 -4.11 8.37
CA LEU A 38 -11.03 -5.35 8.95
C LEU A 38 -10.46 -5.55 10.36
N ARG A 39 -11.32 -5.64 11.37
CA ARG A 39 -10.94 -5.73 12.80
C ARG A 39 -9.83 -6.72 13.12
N SER A 40 -9.82 -7.90 12.50
CA SER A 40 -8.85 -8.96 12.82
C SER A 40 -7.42 -8.63 12.40
N HIS A 41 -7.23 -7.64 11.53
CA HIS A 41 -5.93 -7.23 10.99
C HIS A 41 -5.74 -5.71 11.08
N GLU A 42 -6.55 -5.01 11.90
CA GLU A 42 -6.46 -3.56 12.09
C GLU A 42 -5.09 -3.18 12.66
N VAL A 43 -4.51 -2.09 12.16
CA VAL A 43 -3.39 -1.43 12.83
C VAL A 43 -3.96 -0.60 13.97
N HIS A 44 -3.43 -0.79 15.17
CA HIS A 44 -3.79 -0.02 16.36
C HIS A 44 -2.62 0.88 16.75
N LEU A 45 -2.91 2.18 16.82
CA LEU A 45 -1.95 3.18 17.31
C LEU A 45 -1.92 3.14 18.84
N LYS A 46 -0.76 3.40 19.42
CA LYS A 46 -0.67 3.60 20.87
C LYS A 46 -1.44 4.87 21.25
N PRO A 47 -2.42 4.80 22.17
CA PRO A 47 -3.14 5.98 22.62
C PRO A 47 -2.20 7.00 23.26
N GLU A 48 -1.12 6.53 23.89
CA GLU A 48 -0.04 7.34 24.42
C GLU A 48 0.77 7.97 23.27
N GLY A 49 0.51 9.23 22.96
CA GLY A 49 1.16 9.96 21.87
C GLY A 49 0.28 10.21 20.65
N ASN A 50 -0.98 9.76 20.67
CA ASN A 50 -1.96 10.10 19.64
C ASN A 50 -2.65 11.44 19.93
N SER A 51 -2.74 12.30 18.91
CA SER A 51 -3.32 13.65 19.03
C SER A 51 -4.83 13.64 19.33
N THR A 52 -5.53 12.61 18.86
CA THR A 52 -6.98 12.42 18.99
C THR A 52 -7.37 11.52 20.16
N LYS A 53 -6.38 10.92 20.85
CA LYS A 53 -6.57 9.87 21.88
C LYS A 53 -7.36 8.65 21.37
N SER A 54 -7.38 8.44 20.06
CA SER A 54 -7.93 7.27 19.39
C SER A 54 -6.80 6.30 19.05
N ASP A 55 -7.06 5.00 19.12
CA ASP A 55 -6.14 3.96 18.62
C ASP A 55 -6.39 3.64 17.13
N TYR A 56 -7.46 4.18 16.55
CA TYR A 56 -7.92 3.80 15.22
C TYR A 56 -7.21 4.55 14.10
N VAL A 57 -6.70 3.78 13.14
CA VAL A 57 -6.31 4.23 11.80
C VAL A 57 -6.93 3.27 10.78
N ASN A 58 -7.38 3.78 9.62
CA ASN A 58 -7.92 2.93 8.56
C ASN A 58 -6.79 2.25 7.77
N ALA A 59 -6.18 1.25 8.41
CA ALA A 59 -5.09 0.48 7.85
C ALA A 59 -5.18 -1.00 8.30
N ASN A 60 -4.71 -1.90 7.44
CA ASN A 60 -4.59 -3.32 7.75
C ASN A 60 -3.17 -3.82 7.54
N LEU A 61 -2.70 -4.68 8.44
CA LEU A 61 -1.50 -5.47 8.23
C LEU A 61 -1.77 -6.53 7.16
N ILE A 62 -0.84 -6.68 6.24
CA ILE A 62 -0.86 -7.70 5.19
C ILE A 62 0.35 -8.59 5.35
N THR A 63 0.13 -9.84 5.74
CA THR A 63 1.14 -10.90 5.92
C THR A 63 1.17 -11.83 4.71
N ASP A 64 2.36 -12.35 4.43
CA ASP A 64 2.56 -13.47 3.50
C ASP A 64 2.46 -14.80 4.26
N ALA A 65 3.53 -15.61 4.27
CA ALA A 65 3.57 -16.90 4.95
C ALA A 65 3.79 -16.81 6.47
N ASP A 66 4.49 -15.76 6.93
CA ASP A 66 4.76 -15.56 8.35
C ASP A 66 3.76 -14.55 8.94
N PRO A 67 2.79 -15.00 9.76
CA PRO A 67 1.78 -14.13 10.35
C PRO A 67 2.38 -13.16 11.39
N LYS A 68 3.61 -13.39 11.87
CA LYS A 68 4.30 -12.48 12.81
C LYS A 68 5.00 -11.33 12.10
N ASN A 69 5.22 -11.44 10.79
CA ASN A 69 5.97 -10.47 10.01
C ASN A 69 5.11 -9.95 8.86
N ALA A 70 4.38 -8.87 9.12
CA ALA A 70 3.61 -8.17 8.09
C ALA A 70 4.56 -7.63 7.01
N ALA A 71 4.26 -7.97 5.76
CA ALA A 71 5.00 -7.47 4.60
C ALA A 71 4.57 -6.03 4.27
N TYR A 72 3.28 -5.72 4.47
CA TYR A 72 2.73 -4.40 4.16
C TYR A 72 1.78 -3.91 5.24
N ILE A 73 1.60 -2.59 5.25
CA ILE A 73 0.44 -1.92 5.82
C ILE A 73 -0.34 -1.33 4.65
N ALA A 74 -1.52 -1.87 4.37
CA ALA A 74 -2.43 -1.33 3.36
C ALA A 74 -3.35 -0.30 4.03
N THR A 75 -3.25 0.96 3.63
CA THR A 75 -3.96 2.08 4.28
C THR A 75 -4.61 3.02 3.27
N GLN A 76 -5.63 3.77 3.70
CA GLN A 76 -6.22 4.85 2.88
C GLN A 76 -5.22 6.00 2.71
N GLY A 77 -5.38 6.79 1.64
CA GLY A 77 -4.66 8.06 1.54
C GLY A 77 -5.10 9.01 2.66
N PRO A 78 -4.17 9.67 3.38
CA PRO A 78 -4.50 10.52 4.51
C PRO A 78 -5.55 11.59 4.19
N LEU A 79 -6.38 11.88 5.19
CA LEU A 79 -7.28 13.02 5.25
C LEU A 79 -6.61 14.14 6.06
N PRO A 80 -7.08 15.40 5.96
CA PRO A 80 -6.49 16.52 6.71
C PRO A 80 -6.38 16.27 8.21
N ASP A 81 -7.38 15.61 8.79
CA ASP A 81 -7.47 15.28 10.21
C ASP A 81 -6.72 13.99 10.61
N THR A 82 -6.23 13.21 9.64
CA THR A 82 -5.54 11.92 9.91
C THR A 82 -4.06 11.93 9.52
N VAL A 83 -3.50 13.08 9.15
CA VAL A 83 -2.07 13.17 8.78
C VAL A 83 -1.19 12.79 9.97
N SER A 84 -1.53 13.26 11.18
CA SER A 84 -0.76 12.92 12.38
C SER A 84 -0.83 11.42 12.72
N ASP A 85 -2.01 10.80 12.60
CA ASP A 85 -2.20 9.35 12.78
C ASP A 85 -1.40 8.54 11.76
N PHE A 86 -1.33 9.01 10.51
CA PHE A 86 -0.53 8.37 9.47
C PHE A 86 0.97 8.37 9.81
N TRP A 87 1.52 9.48 10.28
CA TRP A 87 2.93 9.54 10.69
C TRP A 87 3.20 8.76 11.98
N GLN A 88 2.24 8.74 12.92
CA GLN A 88 2.31 7.86 14.08
C GLN A 88 2.37 6.40 13.66
N MET A 89 1.52 5.99 12.72
CA MET A 89 1.50 4.63 12.17
C MET A 89 2.86 4.27 11.56
N VAL A 90 3.42 5.13 10.71
CA VAL A 90 4.74 4.95 10.08
C VAL A 90 5.84 4.81 11.14
N TRP A 91 5.78 5.60 12.21
CA TRP A 91 6.71 5.54 13.32
C TRP A 91 6.59 4.23 14.12
N GLU A 92 5.39 3.88 14.57
CA GLU A 92 5.19 2.72 15.43
C GLU A 92 5.44 1.39 14.71
N SER A 93 5.18 1.33 13.41
CA SER A 93 5.49 0.16 12.58
C SER A 93 6.96 0.04 12.19
N ASN A 94 7.80 1.02 12.55
CA ASN A 94 9.18 1.15 12.08
C ASN A 94 9.30 1.15 10.55
N SER A 95 8.25 1.59 9.84
CA SER A 95 8.24 1.60 8.38
C SER A 95 9.20 2.65 7.84
N THR A 96 10.10 2.23 6.97
CA THR A 96 11.09 3.09 6.29
C THR A 96 10.71 3.39 4.85
N VAL A 97 9.67 2.74 4.32
CA VAL A 97 9.23 2.86 2.94
C VAL A 97 7.73 3.13 2.89
N ILE A 98 7.36 4.16 2.13
CA ILE A 98 5.97 4.50 1.79
C ILE A 98 5.80 4.39 0.27
N VAL A 99 4.75 3.72 -0.18
CA VAL A 99 4.35 3.61 -1.58
C VAL A 99 3.02 4.33 -1.77
N MET A 100 3.04 5.45 -2.48
CA MET A 100 1.89 6.28 -2.82
C MET A 100 1.50 6.04 -4.27
N LEU A 101 0.31 5.50 -4.50
CA LEU A 101 -0.19 5.06 -5.81
C LEU A 101 -1.32 5.95 -6.35
N THR A 102 -1.35 7.22 -5.96
CA THR A 102 -2.39 8.16 -6.39
C THR A 102 -1.85 9.58 -6.46
N LYS A 103 -2.36 10.38 -7.39
CA LYS A 103 -2.25 11.83 -7.31
C LYS A 103 -3.02 12.35 -6.09
N LEU A 104 -2.72 13.58 -5.67
CA LEU A 104 -3.50 14.28 -4.63
C LEU A 104 -4.94 14.55 -5.10
N ARG A 105 -5.12 14.91 -6.38
CA ARG A 105 -6.40 15.25 -6.98
C ARG A 105 -6.47 14.72 -8.42
N GLU A 106 -7.65 14.28 -8.84
CA GLU A 106 -7.94 13.83 -10.21
C GLU A 106 -9.40 14.13 -10.55
N ASN A 107 -9.68 14.68 -11.75
CA ASN A 107 -11.04 15.04 -12.18
C ASN A 107 -11.83 15.82 -11.11
N GLU A 108 -11.20 16.83 -10.53
CA GLU A 108 -11.72 17.66 -9.43
C GLU A 108 -11.99 16.94 -8.10
N GLN A 109 -11.80 15.62 -8.02
CA GLN A 109 -11.95 14.83 -6.81
C GLN A 109 -10.63 14.77 -6.02
N ASP A 110 -10.69 15.14 -4.74
CA ASP A 110 -9.55 14.99 -3.82
C ASP A 110 -9.38 13.50 -3.46
N LEU A 111 -8.25 12.94 -3.89
CA LEU A 111 -7.91 11.54 -3.71
C LEU A 111 -6.99 11.31 -2.51
N CYS A 112 -6.18 12.28 -2.12
CA CYS A 112 -5.29 12.18 -0.98
C CYS A 112 -4.93 13.59 -0.50
N HIS A 113 -4.96 13.82 0.81
CA HIS A 113 -4.39 15.04 1.36
C HIS A 113 -2.86 14.96 1.32
N VAL A 114 -2.21 16.10 1.15
CA VAL A 114 -0.75 16.18 1.25
C VAL A 114 -0.36 15.95 2.70
N TYR A 115 0.56 15.02 2.94
CA TYR A 115 1.01 14.65 4.29
C TYR A 115 2.51 14.86 4.47
N TRP A 116 3.13 15.66 3.61
CA TRP A 116 4.57 15.94 3.64
C TRP A 116 4.82 17.42 3.34
N PRO A 117 5.91 18.00 3.87
CA PRO A 117 6.28 19.38 3.56
C PRO A 117 6.73 19.50 2.10
N LYS A 118 6.38 20.62 1.44
CA LYS A 118 6.89 20.94 0.10
C LYS A 118 8.37 21.35 0.13
N GLU A 119 8.80 21.96 1.22
CA GLU A 119 10.17 22.39 1.49
C GLU A 119 10.40 22.44 3.01
N GLY A 120 11.65 22.28 3.45
CA GLY A 120 11.99 22.34 4.87
C GLY A 120 11.34 21.23 5.70
N SER A 121 10.86 21.58 6.89
CA SER A 121 10.13 20.66 7.77
C SER A 121 8.73 21.16 8.12
N GLU A 122 7.83 20.22 8.41
CA GLU A 122 6.51 20.47 8.96
C GLU A 122 6.26 19.52 10.14
N CYS A 123 5.53 19.97 11.15
CA CYS A 123 5.20 19.17 12.32
C CYS A 123 3.77 18.64 12.22
N TYR A 124 3.64 17.31 12.30
CA TYR A 124 2.37 16.61 12.41
C TYR A 124 2.27 16.02 13.81
N HIS A 125 1.65 16.78 14.73
CA HIS A 125 1.69 16.51 16.17
C HIS A 125 3.14 16.48 16.70
N ILE A 126 3.61 15.35 17.21
CA ILE A 126 4.97 15.16 17.74
C ILE A 126 5.97 14.67 16.68
N PHE A 127 5.53 14.52 15.44
CA PHE A 127 6.36 14.03 14.34
C PHE A 127 6.76 15.19 13.45
N GLU A 128 8.03 15.60 13.54
CA GLU A 128 8.61 16.55 12.60
C GLU A 128 9.10 15.77 11.37
N VAL A 129 8.58 16.13 10.20
CA VAL A 129 8.95 15.55 8.91
C VAL A 129 9.72 16.60 8.15
N HIS A 130 10.95 16.29 7.78
CA HIS A 130 11.80 17.17 6.99
C HIS A 130 12.05 16.58 5.60
N LEU A 131 11.73 17.32 4.54
CA LEU A 131 12.04 16.91 3.17
C LEU A 131 13.53 17.11 2.89
N VAL A 132 14.25 15.99 2.79
CA VAL A 132 15.70 15.97 2.51
C VAL A 132 15.97 16.10 1.01
N SER A 133 15.19 15.38 0.20
CA SER A 133 15.36 15.38 -1.26
C SER A 133 14.09 14.95 -1.96
N GLU A 134 13.81 15.55 -3.11
CA GLU A 134 12.84 15.07 -4.09
C GLU A 134 13.56 14.81 -5.42
N HIS A 135 13.36 13.62 -6.00
CA HIS A 135 13.96 13.25 -7.28
C HIS A 135 12.89 12.73 -8.23
N ILE A 136 12.68 13.46 -9.31
CA ILE A 136 11.79 13.07 -10.42
C ILE A 136 12.58 12.13 -11.31
N TRP A 137 12.14 10.86 -11.40
CA TRP A 137 12.85 9.84 -12.19
C TRP A 137 12.36 9.78 -13.63
N CYS A 138 11.05 9.95 -13.80
CA CYS A 138 10.38 10.09 -15.07
C CYS A 138 9.00 10.72 -14.84
N ASP A 139 8.24 10.91 -15.90
CA ASP A 139 6.88 11.48 -15.83
C ASP A 139 5.90 10.61 -15.02
N ASP A 140 6.22 9.32 -14.80
CA ASP A 140 5.36 8.38 -14.11
C ASP A 140 5.59 8.31 -12.60
N TYR A 141 6.78 8.65 -12.10
CA TYR A 141 7.06 8.57 -10.67
C TYR A 141 8.23 9.44 -10.19
N LEU A 142 8.17 9.77 -8.91
CA LEU A 142 9.23 10.45 -8.17
C LEU A 142 9.52 9.75 -6.84
N VAL A 143 10.63 10.11 -6.22
CA VAL A 143 11.05 9.60 -4.91
C VAL A 143 11.38 10.76 -3.98
N ARG A 144 10.84 10.73 -2.76
CA ARG A 144 11.19 11.66 -1.68
C ARG A 144 11.91 10.93 -0.57
N ASN A 145 12.91 11.58 0.01
CA ASN A 145 13.52 11.14 1.25
C ASN A 145 13.17 12.12 2.35
N PHE A 146 12.72 11.58 3.48
CA PHE A 146 12.36 12.33 4.65
C PHE A 146 13.27 11.97 5.82
N TYR A 147 13.58 12.99 6.61
CA TYR A 147 14.06 12.80 7.97
C TYR A 147 12.86 12.97 8.90
N LEU A 148 12.49 11.88 9.58
CA LEU A 148 11.37 11.82 10.50
C LEU A 148 11.92 11.85 11.93
N LYS A 149 11.53 12.85 12.71
CA LYS A 149 11.96 13.02 14.09
C LYS A 149 10.75 12.95 15.02
N ASN A 150 10.85 12.12 16.05
CA ASN A 150 9.92 12.15 17.16
C ASN A 150 10.38 13.21 18.16
N LEU A 151 9.59 14.26 18.36
CA LEU A 151 9.93 15.41 19.19
C LEU A 151 9.91 15.09 20.70
N GLN A 152 9.23 14.02 21.11
CA GLN A 152 9.19 13.59 22.51
C GLN A 152 10.41 12.73 22.88
N THR A 153 10.77 11.78 22.01
CA THR A 153 11.89 10.86 22.27
C THR A 153 13.22 11.38 21.73
N HIS A 154 13.19 12.39 20.86
CA HIS A 154 14.32 12.90 20.07
C HIS A 154 14.97 11.86 19.15
N GLU A 155 14.39 10.67 19.02
CA GLU A 155 14.81 9.66 18.06
C GLU A 155 14.48 10.10 16.64
N THR A 156 15.29 9.64 15.69
CA THR A 156 15.18 10.04 14.29
C THR A 156 15.32 8.85 13.36
N ARG A 157 14.66 8.93 12.20
CA ARG A 157 14.60 7.87 11.19
C ARG A 157 14.58 8.46 9.79
N THR A 158 15.07 7.70 8.82
CA THR A 158 14.92 8.03 7.41
C THR A 158 13.74 7.26 6.83
N VAL A 159 12.86 7.96 6.12
CA VAL A 159 11.71 7.36 5.44
C VAL A 159 11.75 7.76 3.96
N THR A 160 11.66 6.79 3.06
CA THR A 160 11.62 7.02 1.62
C THR A 160 10.19 6.83 1.10
N GLN A 161 9.62 7.85 0.48
CA GLN A 161 8.34 7.78 -0.21
C GLN A 161 8.55 7.63 -1.71
N PHE A 162 7.97 6.57 -2.27
CA PHE A 162 7.87 6.31 -3.69
C PHE A 162 6.48 6.72 -4.16
N HIS A 163 6.40 7.70 -5.04
CA HIS A 163 5.12 8.26 -5.48
C HIS A 163 4.93 8.01 -6.97
N TYR A 164 4.02 7.07 -7.29
CA TYR A 164 3.59 6.78 -8.64
C TYR A 164 2.47 7.75 -9.04
N LEU A 165 2.73 8.55 -10.06
CA LEU A 165 1.88 9.66 -10.48
C LEU A 165 0.81 9.24 -11.48
N ASN A 166 1.09 8.26 -12.34
CA ASN A 166 0.25 7.93 -13.50
C ASN A 166 -0.53 6.62 -13.34
N TRP A 167 -1.16 6.42 -12.18
CA TRP A 167 -2.20 5.40 -12.00
C TRP A 167 -3.58 6.07 -11.90
N PRO A 168 -4.38 6.04 -12.98
CA PRO A 168 -5.67 6.71 -13.00
C PRO A 168 -6.63 6.11 -11.96
N ASN A 169 -7.59 6.91 -11.47
CA ASN A 169 -8.63 6.45 -10.55
C ASN A 169 -9.53 5.38 -11.20
N LEU A 170 -9.74 5.48 -12.52
CA LEU A 170 -10.44 4.48 -13.34
C LEU A 170 -9.44 3.85 -14.31
N GLY A 171 -9.26 2.55 -14.20
CA GLY A 171 -8.38 1.76 -15.06
C GLY A 171 -7.01 1.49 -14.45
N VAL A 172 -6.02 1.30 -15.32
CA VAL A 172 -4.68 0.80 -14.97
C VAL A 172 -3.57 1.72 -15.53
N PRO A 173 -2.33 1.62 -15.04
CA PRO A 173 -1.22 2.41 -15.58
C PRO A 173 -1.04 2.15 -17.08
N SER A 174 -0.83 3.21 -17.86
CA SER A 174 -0.64 3.12 -19.31
C SER A 174 0.65 2.39 -19.70
N SER A 175 1.68 2.48 -18.86
CA SER A 175 2.97 1.83 -19.07
C SER A 175 3.25 0.81 -17.97
N LEU A 176 3.06 -0.47 -18.31
CA LEU A 176 3.43 -1.57 -17.43
C LEU A 176 4.94 -1.61 -17.15
N LYS A 177 5.77 -1.24 -18.13
CA LYS A 177 7.22 -1.21 -18.00
C LYS A 177 7.67 -0.27 -16.88
N THR A 178 7.19 0.96 -16.88
CA THR A 178 7.59 1.97 -15.89
C THR A 178 7.05 1.64 -14.50
N PHE A 179 5.86 1.03 -14.41
CA PHE A 179 5.36 0.47 -13.15
C PHE A 179 6.26 -0.63 -12.57
N LEU A 180 6.72 -1.56 -13.40
CA LEU A 180 7.65 -2.62 -12.97
C LEU A 180 9.02 -2.05 -12.57
N GLU A 181 9.54 -1.05 -13.29
CA GLU A 181 10.76 -0.33 -12.90
C GLU A 181 10.62 0.38 -11.56
N PHE A 182 9.48 1.04 -11.32
CA PHE A 182 9.13 1.64 -10.04
C PHE A 182 9.16 0.62 -8.91
N ARG A 183 8.51 -0.54 -9.10
CA ARG A 183 8.53 -1.65 -8.12
C ARG A 183 9.96 -2.15 -7.84
N ARG A 184 10.77 -2.40 -8.88
CA ARG A 184 12.17 -2.85 -8.70
C ARG A 184 12.97 -1.85 -7.88
N LYS A 185 12.70 -0.55 -8.04
CA LYS A 185 13.34 0.51 -7.27
C LYS A 185 12.96 0.48 -5.80
N ILE A 186 11.68 0.25 -5.50
CA ILE A 186 11.20 0.06 -4.12
C ILE A 186 11.92 -1.13 -3.48
N ASN A 187 11.95 -2.28 -4.15
CA ASN A 187 12.55 -3.50 -3.61
C ASN A 187 14.08 -3.40 -3.44
N LYS A 188 14.76 -2.58 -4.25
CA LYS A 188 16.19 -2.28 -4.05
C LYS A 188 16.43 -1.38 -2.83
N CYS A 189 15.50 -0.48 -2.51
CA CYS A 189 15.57 0.40 -1.35
C CYS A 189 15.21 -0.33 -0.06
N TYR A 190 14.22 -1.21 -0.12
CA TYR A 190 13.76 -2.02 1.00
C TYR A 190 14.76 -3.14 1.31
N LYS A 191 15.61 -2.94 2.32
CA LYS A 191 16.69 -3.87 2.70
C LYS A 191 16.24 -5.08 3.53
N GLY A 192 14.98 -5.51 3.40
CA GLY A 192 14.50 -6.77 4.00
C GLY A 192 14.44 -6.79 5.53
N GLY A 193 14.09 -5.67 6.16
CA GLY A 193 13.83 -5.62 7.60
C GLY A 193 12.50 -6.28 7.99
N SER A 194 12.29 -6.49 9.29
CA SER A 194 11.01 -6.95 9.87
C SER A 194 9.93 -5.85 9.93
N SER A 195 10.11 -4.75 9.18
CA SER A 195 9.21 -3.58 9.19
C SER A 195 8.36 -3.54 7.92
N PRO A 196 7.02 -3.45 7.99
CA PRO A 196 6.17 -3.46 6.81
C PRO A 196 6.40 -2.25 5.89
N ILE A 197 6.16 -2.42 4.59
CA ILE A 197 6.04 -1.31 3.63
C ILE A 197 4.65 -0.70 3.77
N VAL A 198 4.55 0.62 3.98
CA VAL A 198 3.25 1.31 3.96
C VAL A 198 2.83 1.53 2.51
N VAL A 199 1.69 1.00 2.09
CA VAL A 199 1.16 1.13 0.73
C VAL A 199 -0.21 1.79 0.77
N HIS A 200 -0.39 2.87 0.03
CA HIS A 200 -1.68 3.57 -0.03
C HIS A 200 -1.99 4.09 -1.43
N CYS A 201 -3.28 4.27 -1.68
CA CYS A 201 -3.81 5.01 -2.82
C CYS A 201 -4.81 6.05 -2.30
N SER A 202 -6.03 6.12 -2.86
CA SER A 202 -7.11 6.90 -2.26
C SER A 202 -7.79 6.14 -1.12
N ASP A 203 -8.33 4.95 -1.41
CA ASP A 203 -9.06 4.11 -0.46
C ASP A 203 -8.21 3.04 0.25
N GLY A 204 -7.00 2.81 -0.27
CA GLY A 204 -6.11 1.78 0.26
C GLY A 204 -6.50 0.37 -0.14
N VAL A 205 -7.33 0.17 -1.16
CA VAL A 205 -7.91 -1.13 -1.49
C VAL A 205 -7.60 -1.52 -2.94
N ASP A 206 -7.93 -0.66 -3.91
CA ASP A 206 -7.91 -1.09 -5.32
C ASP A 206 -6.46 -1.15 -5.87
N ARG A 207 -5.87 0.03 -6.12
CA ARG A 207 -4.46 0.17 -6.57
C ARG A 207 -3.47 -0.39 -5.56
N THR A 208 -3.74 -0.19 -4.26
CA THR A 208 -2.98 -0.77 -3.16
C THR A 208 -2.98 -2.30 -3.25
N GLY A 209 -4.15 -2.92 -3.44
CA GLY A 209 -4.26 -4.36 -3.61
C GLY A 209 -3.55 -4.89 -4.83
N ALA A 210 -3.64 -4.18 -5.97
CA ALA A 210 -2.94 -4.57 -7.19
C ALA A 210 -1.41 -4.54 -6.99
N TYR A 211 -0.87 -3.48 -6.38
CA TYR A 211 0.55 -3.41 -6.05
C TYR A 211 0.98 -4.53 -5.10
N CYS A 212 0.27 -4.72 -3.98
CA CYS A 212 0.60 -5.76 -3.00
C CYS A 212 0.54 -7.16 -3.61
N LEU A 213 -0.43 -7.45 -4.48
CA LEU A 213 -0.56 -8.74 -5.15
C LEU A 213 0.60 -9.00 -6.10
N ILE A 214 0.93 -8.03 -6.96
CA ILE A 214 2.06 -8.14 -7.90
C ILE A 214 3.36 -8.36 -7.11
N ASP A 215 3.57 -7.56 -6.06
CA ASP A 215 4.80 -7.61 -5.29
C ASP A 215 4.96 -8.92 -4.51
N LEU A 216 3.91 -9.40 -3.85
CA LEU A 216 3.89 -10.69 -3.16
C LEU A 216 4.22 -11.85 -4.08
N VAL A 217 3.50 -11.93 -5.21
CA VAL A 217 3.66 -13.00 -6.19
C VAL A 217 5.10 -13.04 -6.69
N LEU A 218 5.63 -11.90 -7.15
CA LEU A 218 6.99 -11.83 -7.68
C LEU A 218 8.07 -12.09 -6.62
N ASN A 219 7.85 -11.67 -5.37
CA ASN A 219 8.76 -11.96 -4.26
C ASN A 219 8.76 -13.47 -3.90
N ARG A 220 7.60 -14.14 -3.95
CA ARG A 220 7.52 -15.61 -3.78
C ARG A 220 8.29 -16.33 -4.89
N MET A 221 8.14 -15.89 -6.15
CA MET A 221 8.90 -16.47 -7.27
C MET A 221 10.41 -16.28 -7.10
N ALA A 222 10.84 -15.08 -6.69
CA ALA A 222 12.26 -14.79 -6.43
C ALA A 222 12.84 -15.66 -5.29
N LYS A 223 12.00 -16.09 -4.35
CA LYS A 223 12.35 -17.05 -3.28
C LYS A 223 12.30 -18.53 -3.72
N GLY A 224 12.00 -18.80 -5.00
CA GLY A 224 12.02 -20.15 -5.58
C GLY A 224 10.69 -20.90 -5.56
N VAL A 225 9.58 -20.23 -5.22
CA VAL A 225 8.23 -20.83 -5.34
C VAL A 225 7.91 -21.03 -6.84
N LYS A 226 7.72 -22.27 -7.26
CA LYS A 226 7.53 -22.64 -8.68
C LYS A 226 6.09 -22.52 -9.16
N GLU A 227 5.13 -22.78 -8.29
CA GLU A 227 3.71 -22.72 -8.59
C GLU A 227 3.08 -21.61 -7.76
N ILE A 228 2.45 -20.65 -8.43
CA ILE A 228 1.75 -19.56 -7.77
C ILE A 228 0.34 -19.47 -8.33
N ASP A 229 -0.61 -19.64 -7.42
CA ASP A 229 -2.00 -19.32 -7.65
C ASP A 229 -2.24 -17.84 -7.28
N ILE A 230 -2.29 -16.99 -8.32
CA ILE A 230 -2.54 -15.55 -8.16
C ILE A 230 -3.96 -15.32 -7.63
N ALA A 231 -4.92 -16.18 -7.97
CA ALA A 231 -6.28 -16.05 -7.50
C ALA A 231 -6.38 -16.37 -6.00
N ALA A 232 -5.82 -17.49 -5.55
CA ALA A 232 -5.74 -17.82 -4.12
C ALA A 232 -4.94 -16.77 -3.34
N THR A 233 -3.90 -16.19 -3.94
CA THR A 233 -3.15 -15.07 -3.32
C THR A 233 -4.03 -13.83 -3.17
N LEU A 234 -4.91 -13.53 -4.12
CA LEU A 234 -5.88 -12.45 -4.00
C LEU A 234 -6.94 -12.74 -2.92
N GLU A 235 -7.42 -13.98 -2.80
CA GLU A 235 -8.33 -14.37 -1.71
C GLU A 235 -7.67 -14.13 -0.35
N HIS A 236 -6.41 -14.56 -0.19
CA HIS A 236 -5.61 -14.32 1.01
C HIS A 236 -5.42 -12.83 1.33
N LEU A 237 -5.27 -11.96 0.33
CA LEU A 237 -5.26 -10.51 0.54
C LEU A 237 -6.61 -9.99 1.02
N ARG A 238 -7.70 -10.50 0.43
CA ARG A 238 -9.07 -10.08 0.75
C ARG A 238 -9.54 -10.54 2.13
N ASP A 239 -8.95 -11.60 2.67
CA ASP A 239 -9.15 -12.03 4.05
C ASP A 239 -8.51 -11.09 5.08
N GLN A 240 -7.55 -10.27 4.65
CA GLN A 240 -6.81 -9.33 5.50
C GLN A 240 -7.28 -7.88 5.34
N ARG A 241 -7.64 -7.48 4.12
CA ARG A 241 -8.29 -6.20 3.82
C ARG A 241 -9.37 -6.40 2.77
N ILE A 242 -10.59 -6.03 3.09
CA ILE A 242 -11.75 -6.31 2.23
C ILE A 242 -11.61 -5.62 0.86
N ASP A 243 -12.15 -6.27 -0.18
CA ASP A 243 -12.28 -5.75 -1.54
C ASP A 243 -10.97 -5.40 -2.26
N MET A 244 -9.80 -5.84 -1.77
CA MET A 244 -8.50 -5.66 -2.45
C MET A 244 -8.62 -6.10 -3.91
N VAL A 245 -8.11 -5.26 -4.85
CA VAL A 245 -8.30 -5.39 -6.30
C VAL A 245 -9.80 -5.47 -6.68
N ARG A 246 -10.44 -4.32 -6.94
CA ARG A 246 -11.89 -4.23 -7.12
C ARG A 246 -12.38 -4.50 -8.53
N THR A 247 -11.56 -4.20 -9.53
CA THR A 247 -11.98 -4.28 -10.93
C THR A 247 -11.29 -5.42 -11.65
N LYS A 248 -11.98 -5.95 -12.67
CA LYS A 248 -11.44 -6.98 -13.55
C LYS A 248 -10.18 -6.50 -14.26
N GLU A 249 -10.19 -5.23 -14.69
CA GLU A 249 -9.08 -4.59 -15.38
C GLU A 249 -7.82 -4.53 -14.50
N GLN A 250 -7.97 -4.20 -13.20
CA GLN A 250 -6.87 -4.24 -12.26
C GLN A 250 -6.32 -5.66 -12.08
N PHE A 251 -7.19 -6.66 -11.99
CA PHE A 251 -6.75 -8.06 -11.90
C PHE A 251 -6.02 -8.53 -13.17
N GLU A 252 -6.51 -8.16 -14.35
CA GLU A 252 -5.86 -8.41 -15.64
C GLU A 252 -4.48 -7.73 -15.72
N PHE A 253 -4.36 -6.51 -15.20
CA PHE A 253 -3.10 -5.81 -15.09
C PHE A 253 -2.10 -6.54 -14.17
N VAL A 254 -2.56 -7.06 -13.03
CA VAL A 254 -1.71 -7.89 -12.14
C VAL A 254 -1.19 -9.13 -12.89
N LEU A 255 -2.06 -9.86 -13.57
CA LEU A 255 -1.66 -11.05 -14.35
C LEU A 255 -0.61 -10.70 -15.42
N THR A 256 -0.84 -9.60 -16.14
CA THR A 256 0.06 -9.12 -17.19
C THR A 256 1.42 -8.70 -16.61
N ALA A 257 1.43 -7.99 -15.48
CA ALA A 257 2.64 -7.56 -14.79
C ALA A 257 3.50 -8.75 -14.34
N VAL A 258 2.87 -9.75 -13.72
CA VAL A 258 3.56 -10.96 -13.28
C VAL A 258 4.13 -11.72 -14.47
N ALA A 259 3.33 -11.94 -15.52
CA ALA A 259 3.78 -12.64 -16.72
C ALA A 259 4.98 -11.95 -17.40
N GLN A 260 4.95 -10.62 -17.50
CA GLN A 260 6.04 -9.86 -18.12
C GLN A 260 7.36 -9.95 -17.32
N GLU A 261 7.31 -9.91 -15.99
CA GLU A 261 8.51 -10.09 -15.16
C GLU A 261 9.07 -11.50 -15.27
N ILE A 262 8.21 -12.53 -15.29
CA ILE A 262 8.64 -13.91 -15.50
C ILE A 262 9.38 -14.04 -16.83
N GLN A 263 8.81 -13.50 -17.90
CA GLN A 263 9.45 -13.52 -19.22
C GLN A 263 10.79 -12.77 -19.22
N ALA A 264 10.90 -11.64 -18.53
CA ALA A 264 12.15 -10.89 -18.40
C ALA A 264 13.21 -11.70 -17.66
N ILE A 265 12.84 -12.35 -16.56
CA ILE A 265 13.73 -13.23 -15.77
C ILE A 265 14.21 -14.39 -16.64
N LEU A 266 13.30 -15.10 -17.32
CA LEU A 266 13.64 -16.24 -18.19
C LEU A 266 14.60 -15.83 -19.33
N LYS A 267 14.40 -14.65 -19.94
CA LYS A 267 15.31 -14.12 -20.98
C LYS A 267 16.69 -13.75 -20.44
N SER A 268 16.79 -13.39 -19.17
CA SER A 268 18.06 -13.02 -18.53
C SER A 268 18.87 -14.21 -18.00
N MET A 269 18.27 -15.42 -17.94
CA MET A 269 19.01 -16.63 -17.58
C MET A 269 19.95 -17.02 -18.71
N PRO A 270 21.20 -17.42 -18.43
CA PRO A 270 22.11 -17.90 -19.45
C PRO A 270 21.48 -19.13 -20.12
N GLN A 271 21.30 -19.06 -21.44
CA GLN A 271 20.94 -20.24 -22.23
C GLN A 271 22.12 -21.22 -22.14
N LYS A 272 21.87 -22.37 -21.50
CA LYS A 272 22.83 -23.48 -21.46
C LYS A 272 22.97 -24.12 -22.83
#